data_AF-A0A7J0DYT3-F1
#
_entry.id   AF-A0A7J0DYT3-F1
#
_cell.length_a   1.000
_cell.length_b   1.000
_cell.length_c   1.000
_cell.angle_alpha   90.00
_cell.angle_beta   90.00
_cell.angle_gamma   90.00
#
_symmetry.space_group_name_H-M   'P 1'
#
loop_
_entity.id
_entity.type
_entity.pdbx_description
1 polymer ?
#
loop_
_entity_poly.entity_id
_entity_poly.type
_entity_poly.pdbx_seq_one_letter_code
_entity_poly.pdbx_strand_id
1 'polypeptide(L)'
;MKGWLTIYTSDDPNSPFTKLSSRTQFQNKIKELVNQYKDDKRSIILTGHSLGTSLAVLSGFDLVENGITGFPITAFVFGCPQVGNKAFNERIKQFPNFKILHIKNKIDLIPLYPSGLLGYVNSGIDLEIEYPKIAVSEGFEEPK
;
A
#
# COMPACT_ATOMS: atom_id res chain seq x y z
N MET A 1 12.89 1.09 3.65
CA MET A 1 13.55 2.11 4.50
C MET A 1 13.10 1.84 5.91
N LYS A 2 13.99 1.86 6.92
CA LYS A 2 13.60 1.47 8.29
C LYS A 2 12.49 2.38 8.85
N GLY A 3 12.48 3.66 8.49
CA GLY A 3 11.52 4.65 9.00
C GLY A 3 10.05 4.24 8.83
N TRP A 4 9.64 3.79 7.64
CA TRP A 4 8.26 3.35 7.41
C TRP A 4 7.86 2.18 8.32
N LEU A 5 8.76 1.21 8.46
CA LEU A 5 8.52 0.03 9.30
C LEU A 5 8.46 0.43 10.77
N THR A 6 9.37 1.30 11.24
CA THR A 6 9.37 1.82 12.61
C THR A 6 8.05 2.51 12.94
N ILE A 7 7.56 3.42 12.08
CA ILE A 7 6.27 4.10 12.30
C ILE A 7 5.11 3.07 12.35
N TYR A 8 5.17 2.04 11.50
CA TYR A 8 4.13 1.03 11.42
C TYR A 8 4.09 0.10 12.65
N THR A 9 5.26 -0.30 13.17
CA THR A 9 5.36 -1.39 14.15
C THR A 9 5.69 -0.95 15.58
N SER A 10 6.19 0.27 15.79
CA SER A 10 6.54 0.74 17.14
C SER A 10 5.31 1.00 18.00
N ASP A 11 5.42 0.66 19.28
CA ASP A 11 4.48 0.99 20.35
C ASP A 11 5.21 1.66 21.52
N ASP A 12 4.43 2.23 22.43
CA ASP A 12 4.91 2.79 23.68
C ASP A 12 3.88 2.47 24.80
N PRO A 13 4.20 1.59 25.75
CA PRO A 13 3.27 1.20 26.82
C PRO A 13 2.92 2.36 27.75
N ASN A 14 3.75 3.40 27.81
CA ASN A 14 3.52 4.58 28.64
C ASN A 14 2.68 5.65 27.94
N SER A 15 2.49 5.54 26.62
CA SER A 15 1.67 6.46 25.84
C SER A 15 0.18 6.15 26.04
N PRO A 16 -0.71 7.15 26.16
CA PRO A 16 -2.14 6.90 26.17
C PRO A 16 -2.70 6.49 24.81
N PHE A 17 -2.00 6.77 23.70
CA PHE A 17 -2.50 6.58 22.33
C PHE A 17 -1.81 5.43 21.57
N THR A 18 -0.56 5.15 21.89
CA THR A 18 0.28 4.20 21.14
C THR A 18 0.71 3.01 21.99
N LYS A 19 -0.10 2.62 23.00
CA LYS A 19 0.10 1.37 23.75
C LYS A 19 0.19 0.14 22.85
N LEU A 20 -0.52 0.20 21.73
CA LEU A 20 -0.43 -0.74 20.62
C LEU A 20 0.09 0.02 19.40
N SER A 21 0.91 -0.65 18.58
CA SER A 21 1.40 -0.06 17.34
C SER A 21 0.28 0.17 16.33
N SER A 22 0.53 1.06 15.37
CA SER A 22 -0.39 1.34 14.26
C SER A 22 -0.78 0.05 13.52
N ARG A 23 0.19 -0.84 13.31
CA ARG A 23 -0.02 -2.19 12.77
C ARG A 23 -1.07 -2.97 13.55
N THR A 24 -0.88 -3.11 14.86
CA THR A 24 -1.78 -3.92 15.70
C THR A 24 -3.18 -3.34 15.76
N GLN A 25 -3.30 -2.01 15.91
CA GLN A 25 -4.59 -1.32 15.91
C GLN A 25 -5.34 -1.55 14.59
N PHE A 26 -4.64 -1.38 13.46
CA PHE A 26 -5.18 -1.60 12.13
C PHE A 26 -5.61 -3.05 11.90
N GLN A 27 -4.74 -4.03 12.18
CA GLN A 27 -5.04 -5.44 11.99
C GLN A 27 -6.24 -5.91 12.82
N ASN A 28 -6.34 -5.45 14.07
CA ASN A 28 -7.48 -5.78 14.94
C ASN A 28 -8.78 -5.25 14.34
N LYS A 29 -8.79 -3.99 13.88
CA LYS A 29 -10.00 -3.40 13.30
C LYS A 29 -10.39 -4.06 11.97
N ILE A 30 -9.44 -4.40 11.12
CA ILE A 30 -9.73 -5.11 9.87
C ILE A 30 -10.31 -6.50 10.15
N LYS A 31 -9.76 -7.26 11.11
CA LYS A 31 -10.31 -8.57 11.50
C LYS A 31 -11.76 -8.47 12.00
N GLU A 32 -12.03 -7.46 12.82
CA GLU A 32 -13.39 -7.15 13.30
C GLU A 32 -14.34 -6.90 12.14
N LEU A 33 -13.98 -6.00 11.20
CA LEU A 33 -14.81 -5.65 10.06
C LEU A 33 -14.99 -6.83 9.09
N VAL A 34 -13.93 -7.61 8.83
CA VAL A 34 -13.99 -8.80 7.97
C VAL A 34 -14.97 -9.83 8.51
N ASN A 35 -15.03 -10.01 9.83
CA ASN A 35 -15.97 -10.89 10.49
C ASN A 35 -17.40 -10.31 10.51
N GLN A 36 -17.53 -9.00 10.75
CA GLN A 36 -18.83 -8.31 10.77
C GLN A 36 -19.54 -8.42 9.41
N TYR A 37 -18.81 -8.24 8.31
CA TYR A 37 -19.36 -8.25 6.95
C TYR A 37 -19.09 -9.59 6.23
N LYS A 38 -18.98 -10.70 6.97
CA LYS A 38 -18.53 -11.98 6.41
C LYS A 38 -19.44 -12.53 5.30
N ASP A 39 -20.73 -12.22 5.36
CA ASP A 39 -21.75 -12.67 4.42
C ASP A 39 -21.90 -11.73 3.21
N ASP A 40 -21.22 -10.58 3.22
CA ASP A 40 -21.23 -9.60 2.14
C ASP A 40 -20.08 -9.81 1.14
N LYS A 41 -20.30 -9.32 -0.08
CA LYS A 41 -19.22 -9.13 -1.06
C LYS A 41 -18.32 -7.99 -0.58
N ARG A 42 -17.08 -8.32 -0.21
CA ARG A 42 -16.12 -7.40 0.40
C ARG A 42 -15.03 -6.97 -0.58
N SER A 43 -14.43 -5.82 -0.28
CA SER A 43 -13.14 -5.39 -0.80
C SER A 43 -12.51 -4.44 0.21
N ILE A 44 -11.18 -4.41 0.31
CA ILE A 44 -10.47 -3.42 1.11
C ILE A 44 -9.76 -2.44 0.19
N ILE A 45 -10.00 -1.16 0.39
CA ILE A 45 -9.29 -0.08 -0.29
C ILE A 45 -8.39 0.61 0.73
N LEU A 46 -7.10 0.68 0.41
CA LEU A 46 -6.11 1.42 1.17
C LEU A 46 -5.69 2.63 0.33
N THR A 47 -5.55 3.77 0.96
CA THR A 47 -5.13 5.00 0.29
C THR A 47 -4.25 5.83 1.20
N GLY A 48 -3.51 6.74 0.59
CA GLY A 48 -2.65 7.68 1.30
C GLY A 48 -1.95 8.60 0.33
N HIS A 49 -1.22 9.56 0.89
CA HIS A 49 -0.33 10.45 0.16
C HIS A 49 1.04 10.48 0.83
N SER A 50 2.11 10.52 0.04
CA SER A 50 3.49 10.65 0.52
C SER A 50 3.85 9.57 1.56
N LEU A 51 4.22 9.90 2.81
CA LEU A 51 4.47 8.90 3.87
C LEU A 51 3.28 7.92 4.05
N GLY A 52 2.05 8.42 3.95
CA GLY A 52 0.84 7.62 4.17
C GLY A 52 0.69 6.49 3.16
N THR A 53 1.24 6.61 1.95
CA THR A 53 1.20 5.53 0.97
C THR A 53 2.15 4.40 1.29
N SER A 54 3.32 4.70 1.86
CA SER A 54 4.24 3.67 2.34
C SER A 54 3.56 2.81 3.40
N LEU A 55 2.82 3.45 4.30
CA LEU A 55 2.01 2.75 5.29
C LEU A 55 0.87 1.96 4.63
N ALA A 56 0.16 2.53 3.64
CA ALA A 56 -0.90 1.82 2.91
C ALA A 56 -0.39 0.55 2.20
N VAL A 57 0.78 0.61 1.55
CA VAL A 57 1.42 -0.55 0.91
C VAL A 57 1.82 -1.59 1.95
N LEU A 58 2.47 -1.18 3.04
CA LEU A 58 2.86 -2.09 4.13
C LEU A 58 1.64 -2.75 4.77
N SER A 59 0.59 -1.97 5.05
CA SER A 59 -0.68 -2.46 5.59
C SER A 59 -1.33 -3.49 4.67
N GLY A 60 -1.43 -3.21 3.37
CA GLY A 60 -2.06 -4.13 2.41
C GLY A 60 -1.29 -5.44 2.28
N PHE A 61 0.04 -5.35 2.20
CA PHE A 61 0.91 -6.51 2.22
C PHE A 61 0.75 -7.32 3.51
N ASP A 62 0.75 -6.65 4.66
CA ASP A 62 0.63 -7.29 5.98
C ASP A 62 -0.73 -7.99 6.16
N LEU A 63 -1.81 -7.47 5.59
CA LEU A 63 -3.11 -8.17 5.59
C LEU A 63 -3.05 -9.49 4.84
N VAL A 64 -2.53 -9.50 3.60
CA VAL A 64 -2.47 -10.73 2.80
C VAL A 64 -1.46 -11.74 3.34
N GLU A 65 -0.33 -11.26 3.85
CA GLU A 65 0.69 -12.10 4.52
C GLU A 65 0.12 -12.76 5.78
N ASN A 66 -0.82 -12.11 6.48
CA ASN A 66 -1.50 -12.65 7.66
C ASN A 66 -2.84 -13.35 7.33
N GLY A 67 -3.03 -13.80 6.10
CA GLY A 67 -4.12 -14.71 5.72
C GLY A 67 -5.46 -14.04 5.43
N ILE A 68 -5.53 -12.71 5.32
CA ILE A 68 -6.72 -12.04 4.81
C ILE A 68 -6.80 -12.28 3.30
N THR A 69 -7.65 -13.23 2.92
CA THR A 69 -7.81 -13.71 1.55
C THR A 69 -9.29 -13.82 1.18
N GLY A 70 -9.59 -14.18 -0.08
CA GLY A 70 -10.96 -14.41 -0.56
C GLY A 70 -11.68 -13.17 -1.12
N PHE A 71 -11.08 -11.98 -1.00
CA PHE A 71 -11.58 -10.76 -1.63
C PHE A 71 -10.43 -9.80 -2.02
N PRO A 72 -10.69 -8.85 -2.94
CA PRO A 72 -9.67 -7.91 -3.38
C PRO A 72 -9.24 -6.93 -2.29
N ILE A 73 -7.92 -6.72 -2.21
CA ILE A 73 -7.29 -5.64 -1.44
C ILE A 73 -6.54 -4.77 -2.44
N THR A 74 -6.86 -3.48 -2.49
CA THR A 74 -6.25 -2.55 -3.46
C THR A 74 -5.72 -1.31 -2.75
N ALA A 75 -4.46 -0.99 -2.98
CA ALA A 75 -3.85 0.26 -2.54
C ALA A 75 -3.81 1.27 -3.71
N PHE A 76 -4.48 2.41 -3.55
CA PHE A 76 -4.37 3.56 -4.45
C PHE A 76 -3.46 4.59 -3.79
N VAL A 77 -2.28 4.81 -4.36
CA VAL A 77 -1.21 5.53 -3.66
C VAL A 77 -0.70 6.73 -4.44
N PHE A 78 -0.81 7.92 -3.84
CA PHE A 78 -0.47 9.19 -4.48
C PHE A 78 0.91 9.69 -4.02
N GLY A 79 1.84 9.92 -4.96
CA GLY A 79 3.18 10.42 -4.62
C GLY A 79 3.96 9.44 -3.72
N CYS A 80 3.81 8.14 -3.95
CA CYS A 80 4.35 7.11 -3.07
C CYS A 80 5.86 6.91 -3.26
N PRO A 81 6.69 7.07 -2.21
CA PRO A 81 8.09 6.67 -2.28
C PRO A 81 8.22 5.15 -2.36
N GLN A 82 9.40 4.67 -2.72
CA GLN A 82 9.71 3.25 -2.81
C GLN A 82 9.74 2.62 -1.40
N VAL A 83 8.98 1.56 -1.21
CA VAL A 83 8.71 1.01 0.13
C VAL A 83 9.72 -0.06 0.52
N GLY A 84 9.98 -1.00 -0.40
CA GLY A 84 10.81 -2.17 -0.15
C GLY A 84 11.80 -2.46 -1.28
N ASN A 85 12.58 -3.52 -1.07
CA ASN A 85 13.56 -4.00 -2.04
C ASN A 85 12.97 -5.03 -3.01
N LYS A 86 13.80 -5.59 -3.87
CA LYS A 86 13.39 -6.64 -4.83
C LYS A 86 12.73 -7.84 -4.14
N ALA A 87 13.26 -8.32 -3.01
CA ALA A 87 12.69 -9.47 -2.29
C ALA A 87 11.26 -9.17 -1.78
N PHE A 88 11.04 -7.96 -1.27
CA PHE A 88 9.70 -7.50 -0.86
C PHE A 88 8.72 -7.48 -2.04
N ASN A 89 9.15 -6.94 -3.19
CA ASN A 89 8.32 -6.92 -4.40
C ASN A 89 7.98 -8.33 -4.91
N GLU A 90 8.96 -9.25 -4.93
CA GLU A 90 8.70 -10.64 -5.31
C GLU A 90 7.74 -11.33 -4.33
N ARG A 91 7.82 -11.01 -3.03
CA ARG A 91 6.87 -11.53 -2.05
C ARG A 91 5.46 -10.98 -2.26
N ILE A 92 5.30 -9.67 -2.54
CA ILE A 92 3.99 -9.08 -2.90
C ILE A 92 3.36 -9.80 -4.08
N LYS A 93 4.14 -10.11 -5.13
CA LYS A 93 3.63 -10.79 -6.34
C LYS A 93 3.03 -12.17 -6.08
N GLN A 94 3.36 -12.81 -4.95
CA GLN A 94 2.77 -14.10 -4.56
C GLN A 94 1.32 -13.97 -4.05
N PHE A 95 0.84 -12.75 -3.80
CA PHE A 95 -0.52 -12.48 -3.32
C PHE A 95 -1.39 -11.88 -4.43
N PRO A 96 -2.07 -12.69 -5.25
CA PRO A 96 -2.82 -12.19 -6.41
C PRO A 96 -4.01 -11.31 -6.03
N ASN A 97 -4.51 -11.42 -4.79
CA ASN A 97 -5.61 -10.61 -4.26
C ASN A 97 -5.16 -9.23 -3.75
N PHE A 98 -3.86 -8.91 -3.76
CA PHE A 98 -3.34 -7.59 -3.44
C PHE A 98 -2.83 -6.87 -4.68
N LYS A 99 -3.38 -5.68 -4.95
CA LYS A 99 -3.00 -4.81 -6.07
C LYS A 99 -2.60 -3.43 -5.56
N ILE A 100 -1.65 -2.80 -6.24
CA ILE A 100 -1.17 -1.45 -5.92
C ILE A 100 -1.18 -0.64 -7.21
N LEU A 101 -1.90 0.49 -7.19
CA LEU A 101 -1.88 1.49 -8.26
C LEU A 101 -1.20 2.75 -7.73
N HIS A 102 -0.07 3.11 -8.33
CA HIS A 102 0.67 4.32 -8.04
C HIS A 102 0.20 5.47 -8.92
N ILE A 103 -0.34 6.52 -8.33
CA ILE A 103 -0.66 7.78 -9.00
C ILE A 103 0.53 8.71 -8.83
N LYS A 104 1.25 8.97 -9.93
CA LYS A 104 2.52 9.72 -9.93
C LYS A 104 2.40 10.99 -10.76
N ASN A 105 2.67 12.14 -10.15
CA ASN A 105 2.82 13.37 -10.90
C ASN A 105 4.21 13.41 -11.52
N LYS A 106 4.33 13.68 -12.83
CA LYS A 106 5.61 13.70 -13.55
C LYS A 106 6.66 14.62 -12.93
N ILE A 107 6.24 15.74 -12.32
CA ILE A 107 7.15 16.70 -11.70
C ILE A 107 7.50 16.36 -10.24
N ASP A 108 6.86 15.34 -9.66
CA ASP A 108 7.10 14.91 -8.29
C ASP A 108 8.27 13.93 -8.22
N LEU A 109 9.29 14.28 -7.42
CA LEU A 109 10.48 13.46 -7.22
C LEU A 109 10.32 12.47 -6.06
N ILE A 110 9.29 12.60 -5.20
CA ILE A 110 9.09 11.72 -4.05
C ILE A 110 9.05 10.23 -4.44
N PRO A 111 8.40 9.82 -5.55
CA PRO A 111 8.40 8.43 -6.00
C PRO A 111 9.77 7.85 -6.37
N LEU A 112 10.81 8.69 -6.50
CA LEU A 112 12.17 8.27 -6.77
C LEU A 112 12.96 7.95 -5.50
N TYR A 113 12.52 8.41 -4.33
CA TYR A 113 13.18 8.13 -3.05
C TYR A 113 12.73 6.76 -2.50
N PRO A 114 13.59 6.01 -1.79
CA PRO A 114 14.96 6.34 -1.40
C PRO A 114 16.01 6.20 -2.52
N SER A 115 15.65 5.60 -3.66
CA SER A 115 16.45 5.36 -4.88
C SER A 115 16.69 3.88 -5.16
N GLY A 116 16.57 3.52 -6.44
CA GLY A 116 16.94 2.19 -6.94
C GLY A 116 18.41 1.84 -6.77
N LEU A 117 19.29 2.83 -6.68
CA LEU A 117 20.72 2.62 -6.36
C LEU A 117 20.91 2.04 -4.95
N LEU A 118 19.95 2.28 -4.04
CA LEU A 118 19.94 1.70 -2.70
C LEU A 118 19.18 0.36 -2.63
N GLY A 119 18.85 -0.23 -3.78
CA GLY A 119 18.17 -1.53 -3.89
C GLY A 119 16.65 -1.48 -3.73
N TYR A 120 16.04 -0.30 -3.77
CA TYR A 120 14.59 -0.12 -3.68
C TYR A 120 13.91 -0.24 -5.05
N VAL A 121 12.68 -0.77 -5.05
CA VAL A 121 11.89 -0.94 -6.27
C VAL A 121 10.43 -0.53 -6.02
N ASN A 122 9.74 -0.12 -7.08
CA ASN A 122 8.29 0.08 -7.05
C ASN A 122 7.58 -1.27 -7.12
N SER A 123 6.42 -1.38 -6.47
CA SER A 123 5.57 -2.57 -6.46
C SER A 123 4.19 -2.22 -7.01
N GLY A 124 3.64 -3.02 -7.92
CA GLY A 124 2.38 -2.70 -8.59
C GLY A 124 2.57 -1.98 -9.92
N ILE A 125 1.57 -1.20 -10.32
CA ILE A 125 1.52 -0.50 -11.62
C ILE A 125 1.42 1.01 -11.43
N ASP A 126 1.87 1.75 -12.44
CA ASP A 126 1.93 3.21 -12.42
C ASP A 126 0.82 3.82 -13.31
N LEU A 127 0.20 4.90 -12.81
CA LEU A 127 -0.62 5.86 -13.53
C LEU A 127 0.07 7.22 -13.41
N GLU A 128 0.68 7.66 -14.51
CA GLU A 128 1.32 8.98 -14.57
C GLU A 128 0.29 10.07 -14.88
N ILE A 129 0.40 11.20 -14.17
CA ILE A 129 -0.41 12.40 -14.37
C ILE A 129 0.48 13.62 -14.56
N GLU A 130 -0.02 14.63 -15.27
CA GLU A 130 0.69 15.88 -15.54
C GLU A 130 -0.26 17.06 -15.33
N TYR A 131 0.01 17.96 -14.38
CA TYR A 131 -0.83 19.16 -14.20
C TYR A 131 -0.36 20.26 -15.17
N PRO A 132 -1.23 20.97 -15.93
CA PRO A 132 -2.70 21.03 -15.85
C PRO A 132 -3.46 20.11 -16.83
N LYS A 133 -2.81 19.08 -17.41
CA LYS A 133 -3.45 18.14 -18.35
C LYS A 133 -3.79 16.82 -17.66
N ILE A 134 -5.00 16.71 -17.13
CA ILE A 134 -5.59 15.39 -16.82
C ILE A 134 -5.82 14.69 -18.17
N ALA A 135 -4.81 13.97 -18.66
CA ALA A 135 -4.99 12.99 -19.71
C ALA A 135 -5.39 11.68 -19.04
N VAL A 136 -6.69 11.37 -19.04
CA VAL A 136 -7.14 9.99 -18.82
C VAL A 136 -6.82 9.26 -20.12
N SER A 137 -5.73 8.49 -20.16
CA SER A 137 -5.52 7.54 -21.25
C SER A 137 -6.51 6.39 -21.05
N GLU A 138 -7.66 6.45 -21.71
CA GLU A 138 -8.45 5.27 -22.01
C GLU A 138 -7.54 4.29 -22.78
N GLY A 139 -7.30 3.13 -22.19
CA GLY A 139 -6.35 2.16 -22.72
C GLY A 139 -6.31 0.86 -21.93
N PHE A 140 -7.49 0.34 -21.54
CA PHE A 140 -7.65 -1.10 -21.38
C PHE A 140 -8.32 -1.60 -22.67
N GLU A 141 -7.52 -1.98 -23.66
CA GLU A 141 -8.02 -2.85 -24.71
C GLU A 141 -8.29 -4.22 -24.08
N GLU A 142 -9.53 -4.69 -24.17
CA GLU A 142 -9.86 -6.09 -23.88
C GLU A 142 -9.04 -7.00 -24.83
N PRO A 143 -8.45 -8.09 -24.34
CA PRO A 143 -7.79 -9.04 -25.23
C PRO A 143 -8.82 -9.64 -26.18
N LYS A 144 -8.50 -9.65 -27.49
CA LYS A 144 -9.25 -10.38 -28.51
C LYS A 144 -9.25 -11.88 -28.23
#